data_AF-A0A843HJ28-F1
#
_entry.id   AF-A0A843HJ28-F1
#
_cell.length_a   1.000
_cell.length_b   1.000
_cell.length_c   1.000
_cell.angle_alpha   90.00
_cell.angle_beta   90.00
_cell.angle_gamma   90.00
#
_symmetry.space_group_name_H-M   'P 1'
#
loop_
_entity.id
_entity.type
_entity.pdbx_description
1 polymer ?
#
loop_
_entity_poly.entity_id
_entity_poly.type
_entity_poly.pdbx_seq_one_letter_code
_entity_poly.pdbx_strand_id
1 'polypeptide(L)'
;MTKFEQEQINEMCKTTLDRVNTEIMEQGGLKDWSRLRTCQAEVSETSRYYVLRSYNTLVAFIDKTTDTLYDVLRYVYGYTATSAQHISKFEKDYCQGQWHCESRYTMR
;
A
#
# COMPACT_ATOMS: atom_id res chain seq x y z
N MET A 1 -6.78 -12.48 16.58
CA MET A 1 -5.43 -11.98 16.33
C MET A 1 -4.71 -11.79 17.65
N THR A 2 -3.76 -12.67 17.92
CA THR A 2 -2.88 -12.58 19.07
C THR A 2 -1.81 -11.50 18.83
N LYS A 3 -1.12 -11.11 19.90
CA LYS A 3 0.00 -10.16 19.79
C LYS A 3 1.11 -10.71 18.87
N PHE A 4 1.38 -12.01 18.94
CA PHE A 4 2.37 -12.70 18.12
C PHE A 4 1.99 -12.68 16.62
N GLU A 5 0.73 -12.96 16.29
CA GLU A 5 0.24 -12.89 14.90
C GLU A 5 0.35 -11.47 14.34
N GLN A 6 0.06 -10.44 15.14
CA GLN A 6 0.22 -9.04 14.73
C GLN A 6 1.69 -8.67 14.52
N GLU A 7 2.60 -9.15 15.37
CA GLU A 7 4.04 -8.95 15.20
C GLU A 7 4.53 -9.59 13.88
N GLN A 8 4.06 -10.78 13.54
CA GLN A 8 4.37 -11.42 12.26
C GLN A 8 3.86 -10.61 11.06
N ILE A 9 2.63 -10.09 11.14
CA ILE A 9 2.06 -9.21 10.11
C ILE A 9 2.90 -7.93 9.97
N ASN A 10 3.31 -7.33 11.09
CA ASN A 10 4.12 -6.12 11.08
C ASN A 10 5.48 -6.36 10.42
N GLU A 11 6.17 -7.46 10.74
CA GLU A 11 7.45 -7.81 10.13
C GLU A 11 7.30 -8.14 8.63
N MET A 12 6.22 -8.81 8.23
CA MET A 12 5.91 -9.05 6.82
C MET A 12 5.68 -7.74 6.07
N CYS A 13 4.91 -6.81 6.63
CA CYS A 13 4.69 -5.49 6.02
C CYS A 13 6.01 -4.72 5.84
N LYS A 14 6.90 -4.72 6.84
CA LYS A 14 8.23 -4.09 6.74
C LYS A 14 9.10 -4.74 5.67
N THR A 15 9.21 -6.07 5.70
CA THR A 15 10.00 -6.83 4.73
C THR A 15 9.51 -6.58 3.30
N THR A 16 8.19 -6.52 3.11
CA THR A 16 7.61 -6.27 1.79
C THR A 16 7.78 -4.81 1.37
N LEU A 17 7.66 -3.86 2.31
CA LEU A 17 7.96 -2.45 2.06
C LEU A 17 9.42 -2.25 1.62
N ASP A 18 10.37 -2.95 2.24
CA ASP A 18 11.78 -2.91 1.84
C ASP A 18 11.96 -3.43 0.40
N ARG A 19 11.29 -4.53 0.04
CA ARG A 19 11.30 -5.06 -1.34
C ARG A 19 10.71 -4.07 -2.35
N VAL A 20 9.59 -3.42 -1.99
CA VAL A 20 8.97 -2.38 -2.81
C VAL A 20 9.94 -1.21 -3.00
N ASN A 21 10.59 -0.75 -1.94
CA ASN A 21 11.58 0.31 -2.01
C ASN A 21 12.78 -0.07 -2.89
N THR A 22 13.29 -1.30 -2.77
CA THR A 22 14.36 -1.82 -3.65
C THR A 22 13.91 -1.81 -5.11
N GLU A 23 12.72 -2.33 -5.42
CA GLU A 23 12.20 -2.33 -6.80
C GLU A 23 12.03 -0.92 -7.35
N ILE A 24 11.54 0.00 -6.53
CA ILE A 24 11.43 1.42 -6.89
C ILE A 24 12.80 2.00 -7.21
N MET A 25 13.83 1.72 -6.39
CA MET A 25 15.19 2.18 -6.64
C MET A 25 15.77 1.60 -7.92
N GLU A 26 15.59 0.30 -8.16
CA GLU A 26 16.06 -0.40 -9.37
C GLU A 26 15.41 0.14 -10.64
N GLN A 27 14.13 0.55 -10.58
CA GLN A 27 13.42 1.20 -11.69
C GLN A 27 13.74 2.69 -11.86
N GLY A 28 14.61 3.24 -11.02
CA GLY A 28 15.00 4.65 -11.04
C GLY A 28 13.93 5.59 -10.48
N GLY A 29 13.08 5.10 -9.57
CA GLY A 29 12.03 5.83 -8.88
C GLY A 29 10.63 5.60 -9.43
N LEU A 30 9.62 5.96 -8.63
CA LEU A 30 8.21 5.96 -9.04
C LEU A 30 7.93 7.16 -9.95
N LYS A 31 7.56 6.87 -11.19
CA LYS A 31 7.16 7.84 -12.22
C LYS A 31 5.65 7.78 -12.45
N ASP A 32 5.11 8.72 -13.21
CA ASP A 32 3.72 8.66 -13.71
C ASP A 32 2.65 8.57 -12.61
N TRP A 33 2.80 9.39 -11.58
CA TRP A 33 1.81 9.52 -10.51
C TRP A 33 0.47 10.00 -11.07
N SER A 34 -0.56 9.19 -10.83
CA SER A 34 -1.93 9.47 -11.25
C SER A 34 -2.80 9.70 -10.02
N ARG A 35 -3.62 10.74 -10.05
CA ARG A 35 -4.50 11.09 -8.93
C ARG A 35 -5.56 9.99 -8.71
N LEU A 36 -5.69 9.54 -7.46
CA LEU A 36 -6.71 8.57 -7.07
C LEU A 36 -8.09 9.26 -7.05
N ARG A 37 -8.92 8.97 -8.05
CA ARG A 37 -10.25 9.57 -8.22
C ARG A 37 -10.18 11.11 -8.09
N THR A 38 -10.95 11.70 -7.17
CA THR A 38 -10.98 13.13 -6.87
C THR A 38 -10.23 13.51 -5.57
N CYS A 39 -9.54 12.58 -4.89
CA CYS A 39 -8.83 12.91 -3.65
C CYS A 39 -7.38 13.37 -3.86
N GLN A 40 -6.70 13.75 -2.79
CA GLN A 40 -5.30 14.25 -2.81
C GLN A 40 -4.25 13.12 -2.80
N ALA A 41 -4.70 11.87 -2.82
CA ALA A 41 -3.81 10.73 -2.95
C ALA A 41 -3.47 10.46 -4.41
N GLU A 42 -2.30 9.90 -4.64
CA GLU A 42 -1.79 9.55 -5.95
C GLU A 42 -1.32 8.10 -5.94
N VAL A 43 -1.51 7.44 -7.08
CA VAL A 43 -1.07 6.07 -7.31
C VAL A 43 -0.01 6.10 -8.41
N SER A 44 1.05 5.36 -8.19
CA SER A 44 2.02 5.01 -9.21
C SER A 44 2.10 3.49 -9.26
N GLU A 45 2.72 2.97 -10.30
CA GLU A 45 2.92 1.54 -10.45
C GLU A 45 4.37 1.22 -10.74
N THR A 46 4.79 0.07 -10.24
CA THR A 46 6.00 -0.61 -10.65
C THR A 46 5.62 -1.83 -11.47
N SER A 47 6.63 -2.58 -11.93
CA SER A 47 6.42 -3.87 -12.57
C SER A 47 5.56 -4.82 -11.73
N ARG A 48 5.78 -4.89 -10.41
CA ARG A 48 5.11 -5.84 -9.51
C ARG A 48 4.05 -5.22 -8.59
N TYR A 49 4.11 -3.94 -8.31
CA TYR A 49 3.26 -3.33 -7.28
C TYR A 49 2.48 -2.13 -7.80
N TYR A 50 1.28 -1.94 -7.25
CA TYR A 50 0.65 -0.62 -7.23
C TYR A 50 1.03 0.07 -5.92
N VAL A 51 1.42 1.34 -5.99
CA VAL A 51 1.89 2.10 -4.82
C VAL A 51 1.04 3.32 -4.62
N LEU A 52 0.50 3.47 -3.41
CA LEU A 52 -0.32 4.60 -3.00
C LEU A 52 0.50 5.56 -2.14
N ARG A 53 0.53 6.83 -2.53
CA ARG A 53 0.98 7.93 -1.67
C ARG A 53 -0.16 8.86 -1.28
N SER A 54 -0.13 9.32 -0.03
CA SER A 54 -1.01 10.33 0.53
C SER A 54 -0.14 11.45 1.09
N TYR A 55 -0.32 12.68 0.61
CA TYR A 55 0.52 13.83 1.02
C TYR A 55 2.03 13.53 0.92
N ASN A 56 2.48 13.05 -0.25
CA ASN A 56 3.87 12.65 -0.53
C ASN A 56 4.44 11.52 0.35
N THR A 57 3.62 10.86 1.15
CA THR A 57 4.03 9.71 1.97
C THR A 57 3.47 8.43 1.40
N LEU A 58 4.29 7.40 1.20
CA LEU A 58 3.85 6.06 0.78
C LEU A 58 3.09 5.40 1.93
N VAL A 59 1.78 5.23 1.78
CA VAL A 59 0.91 4.77 2.88
C VAL A 59 0.38 3.35 2.67
N ALA A 60 0.32 2.86 1.43
CA ALA A 60 -0.08 1.49 1.13
C ALA A 60 0.46 1.06 -0.25
N PHE A 61 0.45 -0.25 -0.49
CA PHE A 61 0.79 -0.83 -1.79
C PHE A 61 0.09 -2.18 -1.98
N ILE A 62 -0.12 -2.59 -3.23
CA ILE A 62 -0.75 -3.87 -3.61
C ILE A 62 0.26 -4.67 -4.42
N ASP A 63 0.51 -5.94 -4.07
CA ASP A 63 1.20 -6.90 -4.95
C ASP A 63 0.23 -7.34 -6.06
N LYS A 64 0.59 -7.04 -7.32
CA LYS A 64 -0.22 -7.37 -8.51
C LYS A 64 -0.36 -8.87 -8.72
N THR A 65 0.57 -9.66 -8.19
CA THR A 65 0.65 -11.11 -8.40
C THR A 65 -0.26 -11.87 -7.45
N THR A 66 -0.30 -11.45 -6.19
CA THR A 66 -1.05 -12.13 -5.12
C THR A 66 -2.30 -11.37 -4.70
N ASP A 67 -2.63 -10.30 -5.42
CA ASP A 67 -3.74 -9.39 -5.12
C ASP A 67 -3.81 -9.03 -3.62
N THR A 68 -2.65 -8.69 -3.04
CA THR A 68 -2.50 -8.47 -1.60
C THR A 68 -2.22 -7.02 -1.29
N LEU A 69 -3.09 -6.39 -0.49
CA LEU A 69 -2.93 -5.02 0.00
C LEU A 69 -2.13 -5.00 1.31
N TYR A 70 -1.07 -4.20 1.34
CA TYR A 70 -0.29 -3.90 2.53
C TYR A 70 -0.54 -2.45 2.95
N ASP A 71 -1.12 -2.28 4.13
CA ASP A 71 -1.43 -1.00 4.76
C ASP A 71 -0.35 -0.69 5.80
N VAL A 72 0.55 0.24 5.44
CA VAL A 72 1.72 0.65 6.25
C VAL A 72 1.54 2.04 6.86
N LEU A 73 0.35 2.65 6.72
CA LEU A 73 0.06 4.02 7.14
C LEU A 73 0.51 4.33 8.57
N ARG A 74 0.19 3.44 9.51
CA ARG A 74 0.50 3.61 10.93
C ARG A 74 2.00 3.64 11.23
N TYR A 75 2.79 2.97 10.41
CA TYR A 75 4.24 2.91 10.56
C TYR A 75 4.91 4.16 10.00
N VAL A 76 4.50 4.62 8.82
CA VAL A 76 5.15 5.73 8.12
C VAL A 76 4.72 7.11 8.62
N TYR A 77 3.47 7.25 9.05
CA TYR A 77 2.83 8.56 9.24
C TYR A 77 1.92 8.62 10.47
N GLY A 78 1.66 7.48 11.10
CA GLY A 78 0.62 7.34 12.11
C GLY A 78 -0.78 7.27 11.48
N TYR A 79 -1.79 7.01 12.32
CA TYR A 79 -3.16 6.87 11.83
C TYR A 79 -3.81 8.23 11.56
N THR A 80 -4.32 8.41 10.34
CA THR A 80 -5.24 9.50 10.01
C THR A 80 -6.47 8.96 9.28
N ALA A 81 -7.65 9.48 9.61
CA ALA A 81 -8.90 9.05 8.97
C ALA A 81 -8.88 9.30 7.45
N THR A 82 -8.28 10.40 7.01
CA THR A 82 -8.16 10.76 5.59
C THR A 82 -7.32 9.75 4.82
N SER A 83 -6.12 9.39 5.31
CA SER A 83 -5.29 8.40 4.62
C SER A 83 -5.92 7.00 4.66
N ALA A 84 -6.63 6.63 5.72
CA ALA A 84 -7.39 5.37 5.75
C ALA A 84 -8.47 5.31 4.67
N GLN A 85 -9.16 6.44 4.40
CA GLN A 85 -10.11 6.54 3.28
C GLN A 85 -9.43 6.45 1.92
N HIS A 86 -8.23 7.02 1.76
CA HIS A 86 -7.45 6.86 0.54
C HIS A 86 -7.13 5.39 0.27
N ILE A 87 -6.70 4.64 1.30
CA ILE A 87 -6.41 3.20 1.19
C ILE A 87 -7.67 2.41 0.81
N SER A 88 -8.83 2.71 1.39
CA SER A 88 -10.08 2.03 1.02
C SER A 88 -10.51 2.31 -0.42
N LYS A 89 -10.27 3.51 -0.95
CA LYS A 89 -10.53 3.82 -2.37
C LYS A 89 -9.55 3.09 -3.28
N PHE A 90 -8.28 3.06 -2.88
CA PHE A 90 -7.22 2.37 -3.61
C PHE A 90 -7.49 0.87 -3.71
N GLU A 91 -7.88 0.23 -2.61
CA GLU A 91 -8.32 -1.18 -2.58
C GLU A 91 -9.43 -1.45 -3.60
N LYS A 92 -10.44 -0.59 -3.65
CA LYS A 92 -11.58 -0.77 -4.57
C LYS A 92 -11.23 -0.60 -6.05
N ASP A 93 -10.20 0.20 -6.34
CA ASP A 93 -9.87 0.56 -7.73
C ASP A 93 -8.76 -0.33 -8.32
N TYR A 94 -7.87 -0.87 -7.48
CA TYR A 94 -6.65 -1.55 -7.93
C TYR A 94 -6.53 -3.01 -7.53
N CYS A 95 -7.41 -3.52 -6.66
CA CYS A 95 -7.49 -4.96 -6.42
C CYS A 95 -8.21 -5.67 -7.56
N GLN A 96 -7.87 -6.93 -7.81
CA GLN A 96 -8.44 -7.75 -8.88
C GLN A 96 -9.84 -8.28 -8.54
N GLY A 97 -10.16 -8.41 -7.26
CA GLY A 97 -11.52 -8.73 -6.81
C GLY A 97 -12.51 -7.61 -7.12
N GLN A 98 -13.81 -7.93 -7.16
CA GLN A 98 -14.86 -6.99 -7.55
C GLN A 98 -14.87 -5.69 -6.70
N TRP A 99 -14.38 -5.75 -5.44
CA TRP A 99 -14.33 -4.61 -4.51
C TRP A 99 -13.22 -4.67 -3.44
N HIS A 100 -12.47 -5.77 -3.37
CA HIS A 100 -11.50 -6.08 -2.33
C HIS A 100 -10.35 -6.90 -2.88
N CYS A 101 -9.18 -6.78 -2.25
CA CYS A 101 -8.03 -7.64 -2.49
C CYS A 101 -8.26 -9.03 -1.91
N GLU A 102 -7.62 -10.05 -2.49
CA GLU A 102 -7.60 -11.41 -1.95
C GLU A 102 -7.13 -11.42 -0.48
N SER A 103 -6.15 -10.60 -0.16
CA SER A 103 -5.63 -10.46 1.20
C SER A 103 -5.32 -9.01 1.57
N ARG A 104 -5.52 -8.68 2.84
CA ARG A 104 -5.17 -7.37 3.40
C ARG A 104 -4.40 -7.52 4.69
N TYR A 105 -3.20 -6.96 4.72
CA TYR A 105 -2.34 -6.91 5.89
C TYR A 105 -2.18 -5.48 6.37
N THR A 106 -2.56 -5.22 7.62
CA THR A 106 -2.50 -3.90 8.22
C THR A 106 -1.51 -3.88 9.35
N MET A 107 -0.52 -3.00 9.23
CA MET A 107 0.46 -2.76 10.26
C MET A 107 -0.18 -1.98 11.42
N ARG A 108 0.02 -2.46 12.66
CA ARG A 108 -0.59 -1.88 13.86
C ARG A 108 0.40 -1.70 14.99
#